data_AF-A0A1M4Y3L7-F1
#
_entry.id   AF-A0A1M4Y3L7-F1
#
_cell.length_a   1.000
_cell.length_b   1.000
_cell.length_c   1.000
_cell.angle_alpha   90.00
_cell.angle_beta   90.00
_cell.angle_gamma   90.00
#
_symmetry.space_group_name_H-M   'P 1'
#
loop_
_entity.id
_entity.type
_entity.pdbx_description
1 polymer ?
#
loop_
_entity_poly.entity_id
_entity_poly.type
_entity_poly.pdbx_seq_one_letter_code
_entity_poly.pdbx_strand_id
1 'polypeptide(L)'
;VIEGSEFIMDVDTVIMSLGTSPNPLISSTTKGLDINKWKCIVAEDETGKTTKEGVYAGGDAVTGAATVILAMGAGKKAAAAIDEYLSNK
;
A
#
# COMPACT_ATOMS: atom_id res chain seq x y z
N VAL A 1 -4.58 30.78 2.48
CA VAL A 1 -3.31 31.30 1.91
C VAL A 1 -3.29 32.80 2.20
N ILE A 2 -2.21 33.34 2.77
CA ILE A 2 -2.08 34.78 3.07
C ILE A 2 -1.26 35.39 1.94
N GLU A 3 -1.85 36.32 1.20
CA GLU A 3 -1.17 36.96 0.06
C GLU A 3 0.02 37.78 0.53
N GLY A 4 1.17 37.64 -0.16
CA GLY A 4 2.42 38.31 0.20
C GLY A 4 3.23 37.66 1.34
N SER A 5 2.82 36.52 1.89
CA SER A 5 3.55 35.85 2.98
C SER A 5 4.69 34.93 2.51
N GLU A 6 5.09 35.00 1.24
CA GLU A 6 6.17 34.18 0.70
C GLU A 6 7.53 34.68 1.18
N PHE A 7 8.47 33.77 1.41
CA PHE A 7 9.81 34.10 1.90
C PHE A 7 10.86 33.17 1.33
N ILE A 8 12.11 33.61 1.36
CA ILE A 8 13.29 32.83 1.00
C ILE A 8 14.02 32.48 2.29
N MET A 9 14.47 31.24 2.41
CA MET A 9 15.25 30.75 3.53
C MET A 9 16.59 30.22 3.01
N ASP A 10 17.69 30.66 3.60
CA ASP A 10 19.03 30.17 3.28
C ASP A 10 19.29 28.86 4.03
N VAL A 11 19.58 27.79 3.29
CA VAL A 11 19.79 26.43 3.83
C VAL A 11 20.87 25.70 3.05
N ASP A 12 21.72 24.96 3.75
CA ASP A 12 22.75 24.14 3.12
C ASP A 12 22.22 22.79 2.59
N THR A 13 21.11 22.28 3.15
CA THR A 13 20.56 20.96 2.81
C THR A 13 19.05 20.90 3.05
N VAL A 14 18.34 20.20 2.16
CA VAL A 14 16.90 19.94 2.25
C VAL A 14 16.66 18.43 2.23
N ILE A 15 15.88 17.92 3.20
CA ILE A 15 15.45 16.52 3.26
C ILE A 15 13.93 16.48 3.14
N MET A 16 13.41 15.86 2.08
CA MET A 16 11.97 15.71 1.87
C MET A 16 11.43 14.48 2.58
N SER A 17 10.73 14.67 3.70
CA SER A 17 10.09 13.61 4.49
C SER A 17 8.56 13.70 4.46
N LEU A 18 7.99 13.90 3.25
CA LEU A 18 6.54 14.06 3.04
C LEU A 18 5.75 12.73 3.07
N GLY A 19 6.45 11.60 3.18
CA GLY A 19 5.88 10.26 3.15
C GLY A 19 6.10 9.55 1.82
N THR A 20 5.47 8.39 1.69
CA THR A 20 5.63 7.48 0.53
C THR A 20 4.28 7.14 -0.09
N SER A 21 4.28 6.86 -1.39
CA SER A 21 3.11 6.34 -2.11
C SER A 21 3.41 4.98 -2.73
N PRO A 22 2.38 4.14 -2.94
CA PRO A 22 2.55 2.84 -3.60
C PRO A 22 3.19 2.96 -4.99
N ASN A 23 4.00 1.96 -5.37
CA ASN A 23 4.68 1.96 -6.67
C ASN A 23 3.66 1.86 -7.83
N PRO A 24 3.57 2.89 -8.70
CA PRO A 24 2.56 2.93 -9.76
C PRO A 24 2.71 1.79 -10.78
N LEU A 25 3.92 1.23 -10.94
CA LEU A 25 4.18 0.16 -11.89
C LEU A 25 3.29 -1.06 -11.62
N ILE A 26 3.16 -1.48 -10.36
CA ILE A 26 2.36 -2.64 -9.96
C ILE A 26 0.93 -2.52 -10.50
N SER A 27 0.30 -1.36 -10.29
CA SER A 27 -1.07 -1.11 -10.76
C SER A 27 -1.17 -0.99 -12.29
N SER A 28 -0.16 -0.45 -12.95
CA SER A 28 -0.17 -0.22 -14.40
C SER A 28 0.13 -1.48 -15.23
N THR A 29 0.91 -2.42 -14.67
CA THR A 29 1.35 -3.61 -15.40
C THR A 29 0.58 -4.87 -15.03
N THR A 30 -0.17 -4.86 -13.93
CA THR A 30 -0.85 -6.05 -13.41
C THR A 30 -2.33 -6.01 -13.72
N LYS A 31 -2.74 -6.58 -14.86
CA LYS A 31 -4.15 -6.67 -15.25
C LYS A 31 -4.96 -7.48 -14.23
N GLY A 32 -6.14 -6.96 -13.89
CA GLY A 32 -7.08 -7.57 -12.95
C GLY A 32 -6.74 -7.32 -11.48
N LEU A 33 -5.84 -6.38 -11.17
CA LEU A 33 -5.51 -5.97 -9.81
C LEU A 33 -6.07 -4.57 -9.54
N ASP A 34 -7.10 -4.49 -8.70
CA ASP A 34 -7.81 -3.25 -8.41
C ASP A 34 -7.01 -2.40 -7.41
N ILE A 35 -7.11 -1.09 -7.59
CA ILE A 35 -6.49 -0.10 -6.72
C ILE A 35 -7.49 0.97 -6.30
N ASN A 36 -7.31 1.52 -5.11
CA ASN A 36 -8.11 2.65 -4.66
C ASN A 36 -7.58 3.97 -5.24
N LYS A 37 -8.26 5.09 -4.93
CA LYS A 37 -7.86 6.44 -5.38
C LYS A 37 -6.45 6.86 -4.94
N TRP A 38 -5.90 6.23 -3.91
CA TRP A 38 -4.56 6.47 -3.36
C TRP A 38 -3.50 5.53 -3.94
N LYS A 39 -3.85 4.74 -4.96
CA LYS A 39 -2.99 3.73 -5.59
C LYS A 39 -2.63 2.53 -4.70
N CYS A 40 -3.25 2.39 -3.53
CA CYS A 40 -3.10 1.18 -2.72
C CYS A 40 -3.90 0.04 -3.33
N ILE A 41 -3.40 -1.19 -3.18
CA ILE A 41 -4.05 -2.41 -3.65
C ILE A 41 -5.33 -2.63 -2.85
N VAL A 42 -6.43 -2.91 -3.54
CA VAL A 42 -7.67 -3.34 -2.90
C VAL A 42 -7.53 -4.80 -2.50
N ALA A 43 -7.65 -5.08 -1.20
CA ALA A 43 -7.60 -6.41 -0.64
C ALA A 43 -8.63 -6.57 0.49
N GLU A 44 -9.12 -7.79 0.70
CA GLU A 44 -10.01 -8.14 1.81
C GLU A 44 -9.26 -8.12 3.16
N ASP A 45 -9.83 -7.47 4.18
CA ASP A 45 -9.17 -7.28 5.48
C ASP A 45 -8.87 -8.59 6.25
N GLU A 46 -9.69 -9.62 6.07
CA GLU A 46 -9.56 -10.89 6.79
C GLU A 46 -8.69 -11.93 6.07
N THR A 47 -8.57 -11.83 4.75
CA THR A 47 -7.89 -12.85 3.93
C THR A 47 -6.71 -12.30 3.15
N GLY A 48 -6.62 -10.98 2.96
CA GLY A 48 -5.67 -10.34 2.05
C GLY A 48 -5.93 -10.61 0.57
N LYS A 49 -7.06 -11.25 0.19
CA LYS A 49 -7.38 -11.56 -1.21
C LYS A 49 -7.57 -10.29 -2.01
N THR A 50 -6.95 -10.23 -3.19
CA THR A 50 -7.12 -9.13 -4.14
C THR A 50 -8.14 -9.51 -5.21
N THR A 51 -8.48 -8.58 -6.10
CA THR A 51 -9.34 -8.88 -7.26
C THR A 51 -8.69 -9.80 -8.30
N LYS A 52 -7.38 -10.02 -8.21
CA LYS A 52 -6.65 -10.97 -9.06
C LYS A 52 -6.57 -12.32 -8.40
N GLU A 53 -7.10 -13.35 -9.07
CA GLU A 53 -7.07 -14.72 -8.56
C GLU A 53 -5.64 -15.18 -8.22
N GLY A 54 -5.48 -15.78 -7.04
CA GLY A 54 -4.20 -16.28 -6.55
C GLY A 54 -3.23 -15.19 -6.08
N VAL A 55 -3.63 -13.91 -6.08
CA VAL A 55 -2.81 -12.80 -5.62
C VAL A 55 -3.39 -12.19 -4.34
N TYR A 56 -2.50 -11.98 -3.38
CA TYR A 56 -2.81 -11.50 -2.05
C TYR A 56 -1.95 -10.27 -1.73
N ALA A 57 -2.44 -9.39 -0.86
CA ALA A 57 -1.72 -8.19 -0.44
C ALA A 57 -1.99 -7.88 1.05
N GLY A 58 -1.04 -7.19 1.68
CA GLY A 58 -1.14 -6.75 3.06
C GLY A 58 -0.13 -5.64 3.40
N GLY A 59 -0.26 -5.05 4.59
CA GLY A 59 0.58 -3.95 5.04
C GLY A 59 0.37 -2.65 4.27
N ASP A 60 1.40 -1.81 4.22
CA ASP A 60 1.32 -0.44 3.67
C ASP A 60 0.92 -0.39 2.19
N ALA A 61 1.11 -1.48 1.45
CA ALA A 61 0.63 -1.59 0.07
C ALA A 61 -0.91 -1.55 -0.05
N VAL A 62 -1.62 -1.90 1.03
CA VAL A 62 -3.09 -1.92 1.11
C VAL A 62 -3.60 -0.71 1.90
N THR A 63 -3.00 -0.42 3.06
CA THR A 63 -3.49 0.63 3.96
C THR A 63 -2.89 2.02 3.72
N GLY A 64 -1.79 2.11 2.96
CA GLY A 64 -0.88 3.26 3.06
C GLY A 64 -0.05 3.20 4.34
N ALA A 65 0.77 4.23 4.58
CA ALA A 65 1.71 4.29 5.70
C ALA A 65 1.05 3.92 7.03
N ALA A 66 1.47 2.79 7.62
CA ALA A 66 0.92 2.26 8.85
C ALA A 66 2.03 1.82 9.82
N THR A 67 1.70 0.94 10.76
CA THR A 67 2.65 0.44 11.76
C THR A 67 3.08 -1.00 11.43
N VAL A 68 4.28 -1.38 11.89
CA VAL A 68 4.84 -2.72 11.67
C VAL A 68 3.91 -3.83 12.19
N ILE A 69 3.21 -3.61 13.30
CA ILE A 69 2.31 -4.62 13.88
C ILE A 69 1.09 -4.90 12.98
N LEU A 70 0.56 -3.87 12.32
CA LEU A 70 -0.55 -4.01 11.38
C LEU A 70 -0.10 -4.74 10.10
N ALA A 71 1.08 -4.41 9.59
CA ALA A 71 1.67 -5.11 8.45
C ALA A 71 1.90 -6.59 8.74
N MET A 72 2.42 -6.92 9.94
CA MET A 72 2.61 -8.31 10.37
C MET A 72 1.28 -9.06 10.52
N GLY A 73 0.26 -8.41 11.11
CA GLY A 73 -1.09 -8.97 11.22
C GLY A 73 -1.71 -9.29 9.86
N ALA A 74 -1.64 -8.36 8.90
CA ALA A 74 -2.09 -8.57 7.53
C ALA A 74 -1.33 -9.71 6.85
N GLY A 75 -0.01 -9.80 7.05
CA GLY A 75 0.81 -10.90 6.53
C GLY A 75 0.40 -12.27 7.06
N LYS A 76 0.10 -12.39 8.36
CA LYS A 76 -0.39 -13.65 8.96
C LYS A 76 -1.73 -14.10 8.38
N LYS A 77 -2.67 -13.16 8.24
CA LYS A 77 -3.99 -13.43 7.63
C LYS A 77 -3.85 -13.88 6.18
N ALA A 78 -3.05 -13.16 5.38
CA ALA A 78 -2.79 -13.51 3.99
C ALA A 78 -2.11 -14.89 3.86
N ALA A 79 -1.14 -15.21 4.73
CA ALA A 79 -0.47 -16.51 4.72
C ALA A 79 -1.45 -17.67 4.98
N ALA A 80 -2.35 -17.53 5.97
CA ALA A 80 -3.37 -18.54 6.26
C ALA A 80 -4.33 -18.73 5.08
N ALA A 81 -4.77 -17.65 4.43
CA ALA A 81 -5.66 -17.73 3.28
C ALA A 81 -4.97 -18.31 2.03
N ILE A 82 -3.68 -18.03 1.83
CA ILE A 82 -2.86 -18.64 0.77
C ILE A 82 -2.74 -20.14 1.00
N ASP A 83 -2.45 -20.57 2.22
CA ASP A 83 -2.33 -21.99 2.60
C ASP A 83 -3.64 -22.75 2.35
N GLU A 84 -4.77 -22.17 2.76
CA GLU A 84 -6.10 -22.72 2.48
C GLU A 84 -6.39 -22.81 0.98
N TYR A 85 -6.05 -21.77 0.20
CA TYR A 85 -6.25 -21.76 -1.24
C TYR A 85 -5.41 -22.83 -1.96
N LEU A 86 -4.17 -23.04 -1.53
CA LEU A 86 -3.27 -24.02 -2.13
C LEU A 86 -3.61 -25.46 -1.71
N SER A 87 -4.12 -25.65 -0.50
CA SER A 87 -4.49 -26.97 0.02
C SER A 87 -5.79 -27.52 -0.58
N ASN A 88 -6.69 -26.64 -1.02
CA ASN A 88 -7.97 -26.99 -1.61
C ASN A 88 -7.98 -26.89 -3.16
N LYS A 89 -6.79 -26.81 -3.77
CA LYS A 89 -6.61 -26.72 -5.22
C LYS A 89 -6.35 -28.09 -5.83
#